data_AF-A0A855LJN0-F1
#
_entry.id   AF-A0A855LJN0-F1
#
_cell.length_a   1.000
_cell.length_b   1.000
_cell.length_c   1.000
_cell.angle_alpha   90.00
_cell.angle_beta   90.00
_cell.angle_gamma   90.00
#
_symmetry.space_group_name_H-M   'P 1'
#
loop_
_entity.id
_entity.type
_entity.pdbx_description
1 polymer ?
#
loop_
_entity_poly.entity_id
_entity_poly.type
_entity_poly.pdbx_seq_one_letter_code
_entity_poly.pdbx_strand_id
1 'polypeptide(L)'
;MSDITFPGAINGVITCRSDPMNGIKVKIGPLTGAQIGGVLTITWQGYSDPSGSVPIPGTQTSLNHFITQNDVDNGVEKNIGDWLANIKPIQNGSARVDYTINGGGGNNALVAVRLLNSSGQSCDEV
;
A
#
# COMPACT_ATOMS: atom_id res chain seq x y z
N MET A 1 -2.88 -17.71 -2.88
CA MET A 1 -3.04 -16.26 -3.14
C MET A 1 -1.68 -15.63 -3.00
N SER A 2 -1.41 -14.55 -3.73
CA SER A 2 -0.09 -13.92 -3.77
C SER A 2 0.13 -13.05 -2.54
N ASP A 3 1.34 -13.05 -2.02
CA ASP A 3 1.70 -12.22 -0.87
C ASP A 3 1.87 -10.75 -1.29
N ILE A 4 1.59 -9.86 -0.35
CA ILE A 4 1.82 -8.42 -0.49
C ILE A 4 3.05 -8.05 0.32
N THR A 5 3.95 -7.30 -0.30
CA THR A 5 5.16 -6.77 0.33
C THR A 5 5.29 -5.27 0.06
N PHE A 6 6.11 -4.60 0.87
CA PHE A 6 6.35 -3.17 0.79
C PHE A 6 7.85 -2.92 0.54
N PRO A 7 8.33 -2.97 -0.71
CA PRO A 7 9.78 -2.88 -1.01
C PRO A 7 10.45 -1.59 -0.53
N GLY A 8 9.69 -0.50 -0.40
CA GLY A 8 10.20 0.76 0.14
C GLY A 8 10.26 0.81 1.68
N ALA A 9 9.66 -0.14 2.38
CA ALA A 9 9.64 -0.16 3.83
C ALA A 9 11.04 -0.48 4.40
N ILE A 10 11.46 0.27 5.41
CA ILE A 10 12.73 0.05 6.11
C ILE A 10 12.42 -0.75 7.37
N ASN A 11 12.94 -1.97 7.46
CA ASN A 11 12.64 -2.92 8.56
C ASN A 11 11.14 -3.14 8.79
N GLY A 12 10.36 -3.19 7.69
CA GLY A 12 8.90 -3.39 7.75
C GLY A 12 8.10 -2.14 8.14
N VAL A 13 8.73 -0.96 8.16
CA VAL A 13 8.09 0.32 8.51
C VAL A 13 8.21 1.31 7.36
N ILE A 14 7.10 1.96 7.01
CA ILE A 14 7.10 3.13 6.13
C ILE A 14 7.57 4.34 6.93
N THR A 15 8.66 4.94 6.47
CA THR A 15 9.26 6.15 7.05
C THR A 15 9.50 7.19 5.97
N CYS A 16 9.98 8.39 6.31
CA CYS A 16 10.37 9.37 5.29
C CYS A 16 11.47 8.87 4.34
N ARG A 17 12.29 7.89 4.76
CA ARG A 17 13.29 7.25 3.90
C ARG A 17 12.69 6.27 2.89
N SER A 18 11.43 5.90 3.06
CA SER A 18 10.68 5.06 2.12
C SER A 18 10.15 5.83 0.91
N ASP A 19 10.46 7.14 0.80
CA ASP A 19 9.95 8.06 -0.21
C ASP A 19 8.41 8.09 -0.33
N PRO A 20 7.68 8.27 0.79
CA PRO A 20 6.22 8.17 0.81
C PRO A 20 5.53 9.31 0.05
N MET A 21 6.26 10.37 -0.29
CA MET A 21 5.72 11.52 -1.05
C MET A 21 5.37 11.16 -2.49
N ASN A 22 6.00 10.11 -3.04
CA ASN A 22 5.73 9.58 -4.38
C ASN A 22 4.75 8.38 -4.36
N GLY A 23 4.01 8.22 -3.26
CA GLY A 23 3.15 7.07 -3.00
C GLY A 23 3.90 5.90 -2.37
N ILE A 24 3.14 4.95 -1.81
CA ILE A 24 3.72 3.76 -1.19
C ILE A 24 3.91 2.68 -2.24
N LYS A 25 5.15 2.22 -2.39
CA LYS A 25 5.49 1.10 -3.24
C LYS A 25 4.96 -0.20 -2.65
N VAL A 26 4.02 -0.81 -3.36
CA VAL A 26 3.38 -2.09 -3.04
C VAL A 26 3.77 -3.09 -4.11
N LYS A 27 4.19 -4.29 -3.67
CA LYS A 27 4.45 -5.42 -4.55
C LYS A 27 3.57 -6.59 -4.19
N ILE A 28 2.79 -7.04 -5.15
CA ILE A 28 2.01 -8.29 -5.10
C ILE A 28 2.84 -9.35 -5.84
N GLY A 29 3.04 -10.51 -5.23
CA GLY A 29 3.79 -11.62 -5.84
C GLY A 29 3.15 -12.14 -7.15
N PRO A 30 3.80 -13.10 -7.83
CA PRO A 30 3.30 -13.69 -9.08
C PRO A 30 1.82 -14.06 -8.99
N LEU A 31 1.02 -13.63 -9.97
CA LEU A 31 -0.42 -13.87 -10.04
C LEU A 31 -0.73 -15.20 -10.74
N THR A 32 -0.08 -16.29 -10.30
CA THR A 32 -0.18 -17.61 -10.95
C THR A 32 -1.63 -18.06 -11.09
N GLY A 33 -2.05 -18.35 -12.33
CA GLY A 33 -3.41 -18.77 -12.65
C GLY A 33 -4.44 -17.65 -12.78
N ALA A 34 -4.04 -16.38 -12.61
CA ALA A 34 -4.92 -15.26 -12.88
C ALA A 34 -5.18 -15.09 -14.39
N GLN A 35 -6.40 -14.65 -14.72
CA GLN A 35 -6.80 -14.41 -16.10
C GLN A 35 -6.13 -13.15 -16.63
N ILE A 36 -5.39 -13.28 -17.73
CA ILE A 36 -4.84 -12.16 -18.50
C ILE A 36 -5.99 -11.29 -19.02
N GLY A 37 -5.86 -9.98 -18.87
CA GLY A 37 -6.90 -8.99 -19.14
C GLY A 37 -7.91 -8.83 -17.99
N GLY A 38 -7.83 -9.65 -16.94
CA GLY A 38 -8.59 -9.44 -15.72
C GLY A 38 -8.19 -8.16 -15.00
N VAL A 39 -9.08 -7.63 -14.16
CA VAL A 39 -8.85 -6.40 -13.40
C VAL A 39 -8.34 -6.75 -12.01
N LEU A 40 -7.10 -6.36 -11.72
CA LEU A 40 -6.54 -6.30 -10.38
C LEU A 40 -6.90 -4.95 -9.77
N THR A 41 -7.65 -4.94 -8.67
CA THR A 41 -7.89 -3.73 -7.87
C THR A 41 -7.03 -3.82 -6.62
N ILE A 42 -6.20 -2.81 -6.38
CA ILE A 42 -5.38 -2.65 -5.18
C ILE A 42 -5.99 -1.50 -4.38
N THR A 43 -6.29 -1.75 -3.12
CA THR A 43 -6.89 -0.78 -2.19
C THR A 43 -5.90 -0.48 -1.08
N TRP A 44 -5.81 0.79 -0.70
CA TRP A 44 -5.05 1.30 0.44
C TRP A 44 -5.99 1.91 1.46
N GLN A 45 -5.76 1.67 2.75
CA GLN A 45 -6.46 2.33 3.86
C GLN A 45 -5.47 2.64 4.98
N GLY A 46 -5.47 3.89 5.47
CA GLY A 46 -4.70 4.32 6.62
C GLY A 46 -5.45 4.15 7.95
N TYR A 47 -4.72 3.86 9.02
CA TYR A 47 -5.25 3.64 10.36
C TYR A 47 -4.43 4.41 11.40
N SER A 48 -5.09 4.96 12.41
CA SER A 48 -4.42 5.71 13.48
C SER A 48 -3.78 4.82 14.53
N ASP A 49 -4.09 3.52 14.51
CA ASP A 49 -3.54 2.54 15.45
C ASP A 49 -2.65 1.50 14.75
N PRO A 50 -1.73 0.84 15.48
CA PRO A 50 -0.84 -0.17 14.91
C PRO A 50 -1.53 -1.47 14.47
N SER A 51 -2.74 -1.77 14.97
CA SER A 51 -3.45 -3.02 14.66
C SER A 51 -4.30 -2.93 13.38
N GLY A 52 -4.48 -1.73 12.84
CA GLY A 52 -5.30 -1.50 11.66
C GLY A 52 -6.79 -1.65 11.93
N SER A 53 -7.26 -1.13 13.08
CA SER A 53 -8.65 -1.27 13.54
C SER A 53 -9.44 0.05 13.49
N VAL A 54 -8.75 1.19 13.59
CA VAL A 54 -9.33 2.54 13.63
C VAL A 54 -8.97 3.27 12.32
N PRO A 55 -9.81 3.15 11.28
CA PRO A 55 -9.53 3.75 9.98
C PRO A 55 -9.54 5.27 10.09
N ILE A 56 -8.63 5.92 9.37
CA ILE A 56 -8.60 7.38 9.22
C ILE A 56 -9.47 7.75 8.02
N PRO A 57 -10.59 8.49 8.21
CA PRO A 57 -11.46 8.90 7.11
C PRO A 57 -10.70 9.66 6.03
N GLY A 58 -11.04 9.41 4.76
CA GLY A 58 -10.41 10.07 3.61
C GLY A 58 -9.07 9.48 3.17
N THR A 59 -8.47 8.59 3.96
CA THR A 59 -7.20 7.94 3.57
C THR A 59 -7.37 6.78 2.60
N GLN A 60 -8.60 6.28 2.42
CA GLN A 60 -8.86 5.17 1.49
C GLN A 60 -8.65 5.60 0.03
N THR A 61 -7.96 4.78 -0.75
CA THR A 61 -7.89 4.93 -2.21
C THR A 61 -7.73 3.57 -2.88
N SER A 62 -7.97 3.51 -4.18
CA SER A 62 -7.72 2.31 -4.97
C SER A 62 -7.16 2.63 -6.35
N LEU A 63 -6.48 1.65 -6.93
CA LEU A 63 -6.03 1.68 -8.31
C LEU A 63 -6.41 0.37 -9.01
N ASN A 64 -6.69 0.46 -10.30
CA ASN A 64 -6.96 -0.69 -11.16
C ASN A 64 -5.79 -0.94 -12.09
N HIS A 65 -5.49 -2.21 -12.34
CA HIS A 65 -4.46 -2.66 -13.26
C HIS A 65 -4.97 -3.87 -14.05
N PHE A 66 -4.84 -3.84 -15.37
CA PHE A 66 -5.17 -4.99 -16.21
C PHE A 66 -4.03 -6.00 -16.17
N ILE A 67 -4.35 -7.23 -15.78
CA ILE A 67 -3.37 -8.30 -15.61
C ILE A 67 -2.75 -8.66 -16.96
N THR A 68 -1.43 -8.65 -17.01
CA THR A 68 -0.61 -9.04 -18.14
C THR A 68 0.07 -10.38 -17.88
N GLN A 69 0.66 -10.99 -18.90
CA GLN A 69 1.47 -12.20 -18.73
C GLN A 69 2.62 -11.99 -17.74
N ASN A 70 3.28 -10.82 -17.79
CA ASN A 70 4.37 -10.50 -16.87
C ASN A 70 3.91 -10.49 -15.40
N ASP A 71 2.67 -10.06 -15.14
CA ASP A 71 2.13 -10.02 -13.78
C ASP A 71 1.86 -11.43 -13.23
N VAL A 72 1.47 -12.35 -14.10
CA VAL A 72 1.30 -13.77 -13.78
C VAL A 72 2.64 -14.40 -13.39
N ASP A 73 3.71 -14.05 -14.11
CA ASP A 73 5.02 -14.67 -13.96
C ASP A 73 5.85 -14.03 -12.83
N ASN A 74 5.83 -12.69 -12.73
CA ASN A 74 6.73 -11.90 -11.90
C ASN A 74 6.02 -11.09 -10.79
N GLY A 75 4.70 -10.97 -10.86
CA GLY A 75 3.90 -10.15 -9.96
C GLY A 75 3.78 -8.69 -10.41
N VAL A 76 3.15 -7.88 -9.57
CA VAL A 76 2.80 -6.48 -9.84
C VAL A 76 3.47 -5.58 -8.83
N GLU A 77 4.15 -4.53 -9.29
CA GLU A 77 4.66 -3.44 -8.44
C GLU A 77 4.01 -2.11 -8.86
N LYS A 78 3.43 -1.39 -7.88
CA LYS A 78 2.77 -0.09 -8.10
C LYS A 78 3.00 0.82 -6.90
N ASN A 79 3.00 2.13 -7.15
CA ASN A 79 2.85 3.12 -6.10
C ASN A 79 1.37 3.42 -5.90
N ILE A 80 0.92 3.47 -4.65
CA ILE A 80 -0.48 3.78 -4.27
C ILE A 80 -0.52 4.87 -3.20
N GLY A 81 -1.57 5.68 -3.24
CA GLY A 81 -1.80 6.75 -2.28
C GLY A 81 -1.21 8.09 -2.72
N ASP A 82 -2.00 9.15 -2.61
CA ASP A 82 -1.53 10.52 -2.61
C ASP A 82 -0.90 10.88 -1.27
N TRP A 83 0.20 11.66 -1.30
CA TRP A 83 0.91 12.08 -0.10
C TRP A 83 -0.01 12.83 0.86
N LEU A 84 -0.70 13.87 0.41
CA LEU A 84 -1.46 14.78 1.27
C LEU A 84 -2.75 14.13 1.77
N ALA A 85 -3.45 13.39 0.92
CA ALA A 85 -4.77 12.84 1.25
C ALA A 85 -4.71 11.46 1.89
N ASN A 86 -3.83 10.57 1.44
CA ASN A 86 -3.90 9.15 1.79
C ASN A 86 -2.79 8.69 2.75
N ILE A 87 -1.64 9.37 2.77
CA ILE A 87 -0.43 8.91 3.47
C ILE A 87 -0.08 9.81 4.65
N LYS A 88 0.14 11.11 4.43
CA LYS A 88 0.49 12.10 5.46
C LYS A 88 -0.45 12.08 6.67
N PRO A 89 -1.79 11.95 6.52
CA PRO A 89 -2.70 11.92 7.66
C PRO A 89 -2.48 10.75 8.63
N ILE A 90 -1.80 9.67 8.19
CA ILE A 90 -1.53 8.51 9.05
C ILE A 90 -0.55 8.86 10.16
N GLN A 91 0.42 9.74 9.88
CA GLN A 91 1.44 10.16 10.83
C GLN A 91 2.15 8.97 11.49
N ASN A 92 1.67 8.54 12.67
CA ASN A 92 2.08 7.35 13.38
C ASN A 92 0.91 6.39 13.53
N GLY A 93 0.92 5.32 12.74
CA GLY A 93 -0.16 4.34 12.75
C GLY A 93 0.19 3.10 11.94
N SER A 94 -0.75 2.64 11.14
CA SER A 94 -0.56 1.56 10.18
C SER A 94 -1.33 1.81 8.90
N ALA A 95 -1.05 1.04 7.86
CA ALA A 95 -1.83 1.02 6.65
C ALA A 95 -2.06 -0.40 6.17
N ARG A 96 -3.25 -0.67 5.64
CA ARG A 96 -3.59 -1.94 5.02
C ARG A 96 -3.62 -1.78 3.52
N VAL A 97 -3.04 -2.75 2.85
CA VAL A 97 -3.27 -3.00 1.42
C VAL A 97 -4.08 -4.26 1.28
N ASP A 98 -5.15 -4.18 0.50
CA ASP A 98 -5.94 -5.31 0.05
C ASP A 98 -5.87 -5.36 -1.48
N TYR A 99 -5.95 -6.55 -2.07
CA TYR A 99 -6.20 -6.66 -3.51
C TYR A 99 -7.31 -7.65 -3.84
N THR A 100 -7.96 -7.44 -4.98
CA THR A 100 -8.94 -8.37 -5.56
C THR A 100 -8.68 -8.55 -7.05
N ILE A 101 -9.04 -9.71 -7.60
CA ILE A 101 -8.96 -9.98 -9.04
C ILE A 101 -10.38 -10.21 -9.55
N ASN A 102 -10.85 -9.39 -10.48
CA ASN A 102 -12.22 -9.39 -11.00
C ASN A 102 -13.29 -9.31 -9.89
N GLY A 103 -12.98 -8.63 -8.77
CA GLY A 103 -13.85 -8.56 -7.60
C GLY A 103 -13.94 -9.84 -6.76
N GLY A 104 -13.17 -10.88 -7.12
CA GLY A 104 -13.02 -12.10 -6.32
C GLY A 104 -12.05 -11.93 -5.15
N GLY A 105 -11.87 -13.00 -4.37
CA GLY A 105 -10.99 -12.98 -3.20
C GLY A 105 -9.51 -12.80 -3.57
N GLY A 106 -8.82 -11.91 -2.85
CA GLY A 106 -7.37 -11.80 -2.86
C GLY A 106 -6.81 -11.82 -1.43
N ASN A 107 -5.66 -11.19 -1.23
CA ASN A 107 -4.96 -11.16 0.05
C ASN A 107 -4.89 -9.73 0.59
N ASN A 108 -4.44 -9.59 1.83
CA ASN A 108 -4.13 -8.30 2.42
C ASN A 108 -2.85 -8.33 3.27
N ALA A 109 -2.26 -7.16 3.48
CA ALA A 109 -1.13 -6.99 4.37
C ALA A 109 -1.19 -5.65 5.10
N LEU A 110 -0.69 -5.64 6.32
CA LEU A 110 -0.57 -4.46 7.16
C LEU A 110 0.89 -4.02 7.24
N VAL A 111 1.14 -2.72 7.16
CA VAL A 111 2.46 -2.12 7.34
C VAL A 111 2.41 -1.02 8.39
N ALA A 112 3.44 -0.93 9.23
CA ALA A 112 3.56 0.16 10.18
C ALA A 112 3.96 1.46 9.46
N VAL A 113 3.43 2.60 9.91
CA VAL A 113 3.70 3.91 9.32
C VAL A 113 4.22 4.86 10.41
N ARG A 114 5.37 5.48 10.17
CA ARG A 114 6.03 6.43 11.08
C ARG A 114 6.62 7.60 10.28
N LEU A 115 5.81 8.63 10.07
CA LEU A 115 6.12 9.78 9.20
C LEU A 115 6.58 11.02 9.96
N LEU A 116 6.54 11.00 11.30
CA LEU A 116 6.94 12.13 12.13
C LEU A 116 8.36 11.92 12.69
N ASN A 117 9.16 12.99 12.68
CA ASN A 117 10.45 13.03 13.38
C ASN A 117 10.28 13.27 14.89
N SER A 118 11.39 13.34 15.65
CA SER A 118 11.36 13.60 17.10
C SER A 118 10.77 14.95 17.50
N SER A 119 10.72 15.91 16.56
CA SER A 119 10.15 17.24 16.73
C SER A 119 8.69 17.33 16.28
N GLY A 120 8.10 16.22 15.81
CA GLY A 120 6.73 16.17 15.30
C GLY A 120 6.55 16.67 13.87
N GLN A 121 7.63 16.92 13.13
CA GLN A 121 7.57 17.36 11.73
C GLN A 121 7.40 16.16 10.81
N SER A 122 6.59 16.34 9.77
CA SER A 122 6.36 15.35 8.72
C SER A 122 7.43 15.39 7.61
N CYS A 123 7.43 14.40 6.71
CA CYS A 123 8.50 14.18 5.73
C CYS A 123 8.73 15.34 4.75
N ASP A 124 7.74 16.20 4.53
CA ASP A 124 7.78 17.39 3.68
C ASP A 124 8.13 18.68 4.43
N GLU A 125 8.37 18.58 5.74
CA GLU A 125 8.68 19.70 6.65
C GLU A 125 10.11 19.63 7.22
N VAL A 126 10.92 18.68 6.74
CA VAL A 126 12.30 18.39 7.18
C VAL A 126 13.35 18.74 6.14
#